data_AF-A0A1H2GRS5-F1
#
_entry.id   AF-A0A1H2GRS5-F1
#
_cell.length_a   1.000
_cell.length_b   1.000
_cell.length_c   1.000
_cell.angle_alpha   90.00
_cell.angle_beta   90.00
_cell.angle_gamma   90.00
#
_symmetry.space_group_name_H-M   'P 1'
#
loop_
_entity.id
_entity.type
_entity.pdbx_description
1 polymer ?
#
loop_
_entity_poly.entity_id
_entity_poly.type
_entity_poly.pdbx_seq_one_letter_code
_entity_poly.pdbx_strand_id
1 'polypeptide(L)'
;MLGLMTWYFGKPENVRFFETNSEEQLTASIAPGIDMALDTQSSIAVKEGQPLQVELLKGNVYFDIRKNAVNQLEVKIGNTMIKDFGTRFSIQLHKGGSRHIAVADGYIKVHVASGVYQISAFEQADFDDTGISKHRLIAERDIAPWRSPQ
;
A
#
# COMPACT_ATOMS: atom_id res chain seq x y z
N MET A 1 31.46 19.70 -39.67
CA MET A 1 31.32 19.30 -38.25
C MET A 1 29.86 19.43 -37.86
N LEU A 2 29.09 18.35 -37.94
CA LEU A 2 27.71 18.31 -37.44
C LEU A 2 27.73 17.53 -36.12
N GLY A 3 27.40 18.21 -35.03
CA GLY A 3 27.27 17.63 -33.70
C GLY A 3 25.94 16.89 -33.56
N LEU A 4 26.01 15.60 -33.26
CA LEU A 4 24.85 14.81 -32.84
C LEU A 4 24.48 15.24 -31.41
N MET A 5 23.31 15.86 -31.27
CA MET A 5 22.68 16.08 -29.97
C MET A 5 21.92 14.82 -29.58
N THR A 6 22.51 14.01 -28.70
CA THR A 6 21.85 12.84 -28.13
C THR A 6 20.83 13.30 -27.09
N TRP A 7 19.55 13.20 -27.43
CA TRP A 7 18.47 13.38 -26.45
C TRP A 7 18.51 12.21 -25.46
N TYR A 8 18.92 12.48 -24.22
CA TYR A 8 18.75 11.58 -23.09
C TYR A 8 17.27 11.57 -22.69
N PHE A 9 16.45 10.80 -23.38
CA PHE A 9 15.17 10.37 -22.81
C PHE A 9 15.49 9.41 -21.67
N GLY A 10 15.40 9.89 -20.42
CA GLY A 10 15.40 9.01 -19.26
C GLY A 10 14.39 7.88 -19.49
N LYS A 11 14.77 6.65 -19.16
CA LYS A 11 13.91 5.48 -19.34
C LYS A 11 12.52 5.80 -18.75
N PRO A 12 11.42 5.63 -19.50
CA PRO A 12 10.09 5.89 -18.96
C PRO A 12 9.92 5.02 -17.71
N GLU A 13 9.58 5.64 -16.59
CA GLU A 13 9.26 4.88 -15.39
C GLU A 13 8.03 4.04 -15.71
N ASN A 14 8.13 2.72 -15.53
CA ASN A 14 7.00 1.81 -15.74
C ASN A 14 6.03 1.99 -14.58
N VAL A 15 5.11 2.95 -14.70
CA VAL A 15 4.01 3.16 -13.77
C VAL A 15 2.76 2.48 -14.31
N ARG A 16 2.17 1.59 -13.51
CA ARG A 16 0.84 0.99 -13.75
C ARG A 16 -0.19 1.63 -12.84
N PHE A 17 -1.33 2.00 -13.39
CA PHE A 17 -2.46 2.50 -12.61
C PHE A 17 -3.54 1.42 -12.49
N PHE A 18 -4.08 1.27 -11.29
CA PHE A 18 -5.21 0.40 -11.01
C PHE A 18 -6.31 1.22 -10.36
N GLU A 19 -7.54 1.07 -10.84
CA GLU A 19 -8.70 1.77 -10.33
C GLU A 19 -9.95 0.88 -10.42
N THR A 20 -10.85 1.03 -9.45
CA THR A 20 -12.16 0.38 -9.41
C THR A 20 -13.28 1.42 -9.46
N ASN A 21 -14.40 1.03 -10.08
CA ASN A 21 -15.64 1.81 -10.09
C ASN A 21 -16.48 1.50 -8.82
N SER A 22 -17.75 1.88 -8.79
CA SER A 22 -18.63 1.65 -7.63
C SER A 22 -19.13 0.20 -7.46
N GLU A 23 -18.91 -0.68 -8.42
CA GLU A 23 -19.58 -1.97 -8.50
C GLU A 23 -18.62 -3.16 -8.36
N GLU A 24 -17.35 -2.97 -8.71
CA GLU A 24 -16.39 -4.07 -8.82
C GLU A 24 -15.18 -3.90 -7.88
N GLN A 25 -14.77 -5.01 -7.26
CA GLN A 25 -13.46 -5.15 -6.63
C GLN A 25 -12.45 -5.68 -7.65
N LEU A 26 -11.18 -5.34 -7.48
CA LEU A 26 -10.11 -5.82 -8.35
C LEU A 26 -9.09 -6.62 -7.54
N THR A 27 -8.68 -7.78 -8.04
CA THR A 27 -7.49 -8.48 -7.54
C THR A 27 -6.45 -8.57 -8.65
N ALA A 28 -5.20 -8.23 -8.34
CA ALA A 28 -4.10 -8.25 -9.31
C ALA A 28 -2.78 -8.63 -8.64
N SER A 29 -1.94 -9.38 -9.35
CA SER A 29 -0.54 -9.56 -8.98
C SER A 29 0.26 -8.35 -9.46
N ILE A 30 0.87 -7.61 -8.55
CA ILE A 30 1.57 -6.36 -8.87
C ILE A 30 3.08 -6.53 -8.98
N ALA A 31 3.62 -7.60 -8.40
CA ALA A 31 4.98 -8.10 -8.59
C ALA A 31 5.06 -9.58 -8.14
N PRO A 32 6.12 -10.33 -8.50
CA PRO A 32 6.26 -11.72 -8.05
C PRO A 32 6.18 -11.86 -6.52
N GLY A 33 5.14 -12.56 -6.05
CA GLY A 33 4.90 -12.79 -4.62
C GLY A 33 4.22 -11.63 -3.88
N ILE A 34 3.74 -10.62 -4.61
CA ILE A 34 2.99 -9.47 -4.10
C ILE A 34 1.66 -9.38 -4.84
N ASP A 35 0.59 -9.78 -4.16
CA ASP A 35 -0.78 -9.68 -4.66
C ASP A 35 -1.52 -8.54 -3.95
N MET A 36 -2.45 -7.93 -4.66
CA MET A 36 -3.24 -6.80 -4.19
C MET A 36 -4.72 -7.05 -4.46
N ALA A 37 -5.57 -6.71 -3.50
CA ALA A 37 -7.00 -6.51 -3.71
C ALA A 37 -7.36 -5.04 -3.48
N LEU A 38 -8.14 -4.45 -4.39
CA LEU A 38 -8.75 -3.14 -4.27
C LEU A 38 -10.24 -3.29 -4.03
N ASP A 39 -10.76 -2.54 -3.05
CA ASP A 39 -12.20 -2.39 -2.86
C ASP A 39 -12.79 -1.50 -3.97
N THR A 40 -14.11 -1.37 -4.02
CA THR A 40 -14.81 -0.40 -4.88
C THR A 40 -14.31 1.03 -4.64
N GLN A 41 -14.39 1.88 -5.66
CA GLN A 41 -14.00 3.30 -5.62
C GLN A 41 -12.55 3.56 -5.14
N SER A 42 -11.63 2.65 -5.41
CA SER A 42 -10.23 2.71 -4.96
C SER A 42 -9.30 2.97 -6.14
N SER A 43 -8.18 3.64 -5.91
CA SER A 43 -7.14 3.77 -6.94
C SER A 43 -5.74 3.83 -6.36
N ILE A 44 -4.81 3.22 -7.10
CA ILE A 44 -3.39 3.19 -6.78
C ILE A 44 -2.53 3.41 -8.03
N ALA A 45 -1.31 3.88 -7.82
CA ALA A 45 -0.24 3.87 -8.80
C ALA A 45 0.88 2.93 -8.34
N VAL A 46 1.29 1.99 -9.17
CA VAL A 46 2.41 1.08 -8.91
C VAL A 46 3.57 1.47 -9.80
N LYS A 47 4.68 1.85 -9.21
CA LYS A 47 5.94 2.13 -9.90
C LYS A 47 6.90 0.97 -9.69
N GLU A 48 7.36 0.38 -10.79
CA GLU A 48 8.34 -0.69 -10.73
C GLU A 48 9.67 -0.19 -10.13
N GLY A 49 10.24 -1.00 -9.24
CA GLY A 49 11.46 -0.68 -8.53
C GLY A 49 11.89 -1.81 -7.59
N GLN A 50 13.00 -1.57 -6.90
CA GLN A 50 13.50 -2.39 -5.80
C GLN A 50 13.90 -1.42 -4.68
N PRO A 51 12.99 -1.08 -3.75
CA PRO A 51 11.68 -1.72 -3.49
C PRO A 51 10.58 -1.36 -4.51
N LEU A 52 9.50 -2.15 -4.54
CA LEU A 52 8.29 -1.85 -5.31
C LEU A 52 7.58 -0.66 -4.65
N GLN A 53 7.31 0.39 -5.42
CA GLN A 53 6.70 1.61 -4.89
C GLN A 53 5.22 1.66 -5.26
N VAL A 54 4.36 1.92 -4.29
CA VAL A 54 2.93 2.12 -4.49
C VAL A 54 2.50 3.45 -3.89
N GLU A 55 1.68 4.20 -4.61
CA GLU A 55 0.97 5.35 -4.07
C GLU A 55 -0.52 5.02 -4.01
N LEU A 56 -1.09 5.06 -2.81
CA LEU A 56 -2.54 4.87 -2.62
C LEU A 56 -3.21 6.25 -2.67
N LEU A 57 -4.03 6.43 -3.70
CA LEU A 57 -4.64 7.73 -4.04
C LEU A 57 -6.00 7.90 -3.38
N LYS A 58 -6.81 6.82 -3.33
CA LYS A 58 -8.12 6.80 -2.68
C LYS A 58 -8.58 5.37 -2.37
N GLY A 59 -9.56 5.27 -1.49
CA GLY A 59 -10.28 4.03 -1.20
C GLY A 59 -9.49 3.07 -0.33
N ASN A 60 -9.69 1.78 -0.55
CA ASN A 60 -9.19 0.72 0.31
C ASN A 60 -8.39 -0.31 -0.48
N VAL A 61 -7.32 -0.80 0.12
CA VAL A 61 -6.43 -1.79 -0.47
C VAL A 61 -6.03 -2.83 0.58
N TYR A 62 -5.89 -4.07 0.13
CA TYR A 62 -5.26 -5.15 0.88
C TYR A 62 -4.08 -5.69 0.09
N PHE A 63 -2.95 -5.88 0.76
CA PHE A 63 -1.76 -6.51 0.20
C PHE A 63 -1.54 -7.88 0.84
N ASP A 64 -1.33 -8.89 0.00
CA ASP A 64 -0.85 -10.22 0.40
C ASP A 64 0.57 -10.41 -0.13
N ILE A 65 1.54 -10.34 0.78
CA ILE A 65 2.96 -10.37 0.45
C ILE A 65 3.57 -11.62 1.04
N ARG A 66 4.09 -12.49 0.16
CA ARG A 66 4.75 -13.72 0.61
C ARG A 66 5.99 -13.38 1.42
N LYS A 67 6.25 -14.12 2.50
CA LYS A 67 7.42 -13.94 3.37
C LYS A 67 8.77 -14.00 2.64
N ASN A 68 8.82 -14.66 1.49
CA ASN A 68 10.00 -14.81 0.63
C ASN A 68 9.87 -14.04 -0.69
N ALA A 69 9.00 -13.03 -0.77
CA ALA A 69 8.92 -12.15 -1.92
C ALA A 69 10.29 -11.48 -2.14
N VAL A 70 10.69 -11.37 -3.41
CA VAL A 70 12.00 -10.79 -3.78
C VAL A 70 12.03 -9.29 -3.48
N ASN A 71 10.88 -8.63 -3.60
CA ASN A 71 10.74 -7.20 -3.42
C ASN A 71 10.07 -6.91 -2.08
N GLN A 72 10.54 -5.87 -1.40
CA GLN A 72 9.75 -5.17 -0.41
C GLN A 72 8.78 -4.20 -1.10
N LEU A 73 7.68 -3.91 -0.44
CA LEU A 73 6.67 -2.92 -0.81
C LEU A 73 6.85 -1.66 0.05
N GLU A 74 6.91 -0.52 -0.62
CA GLU A 74 6.81 0.80 0.01
C GLU A 74 5.51 1.47 -0.47
N VAL A 75 4.60 1.75 0.46
CA VAL A 75 3.32 2.41 0.18
C VAL A 75 3.37 3.86 0.67
N LYS A 76 3.18 4.81 -0.24
CA LYS A 76 3.09 6.24 0.04
C LYS A 76 1.63 6.70 0.11
N ILE A 77 1.33 7.51 1.13
CA ILE A 77 0.03 8.16 1.32
C ILE A 77 0.28 9.57 1.85
N GLY A 78 0.14 10.59 1.01
CA GLY A 78 0.55 11.94 1.38
C GLY A 78 2.05 11.97 1.75
N ASN A 79 2.35 12.35 2.99
CA ASN A 79 3.72 12.36 3.53
C ASN A 79 4.04 11.11 4.37
N THR A 80 3.06 10.22 4.60
CA THR A 80 3.26 8.95 5.28
C THR A 80 3.91 7.92 4.33
N MET A 81 4.89 7.19 4.83
CA MET A 81 5.49 6.05 4.14
C MET A 81 5.33 4.78 4.96
N ILE A 82 4.77 3.74 4.37
CA ILE A 82 4.58 2.43 4.99
C ILE A 82 5.52 1.43 4.32
N LYS A 83 6.31 0.70 5.12
CA LYS A 83 7.23 -0.34 4.63
C LYS A 83 6.81 -1.69 5.17
N ASP A 84 6.72 -2.67 4.28
CA ASP A 84 6.42 -4.05 4.64
C ASP A 84 7.69 -4.93 4.68
N PHE A 85 7.56 -6.11 5.30
CA PHE A 85 8.64 -7.09 5.42
C PHE A 85 8.11 -8.53 5.24
N GLY A 86 7.26 -8.76 4.24
CA GLY A 86 6.57 -10.05 4.04
C GLY A 86 5.29 -10.12 4.84
N THR A 87 4.41 -9.15 4.61
CA THR A 87 3.28 -8.84 5.51
C THR A 87 1.95 -8.89 4.79
N ARG A 88 0.90 -9.29 5.52
CA ARG A 88 -0.48 -9.18 5.06
C ARG A 88 -1.17 -8.03 5.78
N PHE A 89 -1.62 -7.01 5.06
CA PHE A 89 -2.18 -5.82 5.70
C PHE A 89 -3.17 -5.09 4.80
N SER A 90 -4.01 -4.27 5.42
CA SER A 90 -4.99 -3.42 4.74
C SER A 90 -4.78 -1.96 5.10
N ILE A 91 -5.04 -1.09 4.13
CA ILE A 91 -5.12 0.36 4.32
C ILE A 91 -6.49 0.82 3.83
N GLN A 92 -7.12 1.71 4.60
CA GLN A 92 -8.41 2.33 4.25
C GLN A 92 -8.29 3.85 4.34
N LEU A 93 -8.65 4.53 3.25
CA LEU A 93 -8.73 6.00 3.19
C LEU A 93 -10.19 6.42 3.14
N HIS A 94 -10.71 6.91 4.26
CA HIS A 94 -12.09 7.36 4.34
C HIS A 94 -12.27 8.77 3.77
N LYS A 95 -13.45 9.05 3.18
CA LYS A 95 -13.79 10.36 2.58
C LYS A 95 -13.67 11.56 3.56
N GLY A 96 -13.66 11.31 4.87
CA GLY A 96 -13.44 12.31 5.92
C GLY A 96 -11.97 12.55 6.29
N GLY A 97 -11.01 12.03 5.52
CA GLY A 97 -9.57 12.20 5.75
C GLY A 97 -8.96 11.25 6.79
N SER A 98 -9.79 10.48 7.49
CA SER A 98 -9.32 9.41 8.38
C SER A 98 -8.65 8.31 7.56
N ARG A 99 -7.43 7.94 7.97
CA ARG A 99 -6.65 6.86 7.37
C ARG A 99 -6.47 5.77 8.41
N HIS A 100 -6.71 4.54 8.01
CA HIS A 100 -6.72 3.39 8.89
C HIS A 100 -5.84 2.29 8.33
N ILE A 101 -5.12 1.58 9.21
CA ILE A 101 -4.26 0.47 8.86
C ILE A 101 -4.47 -0.71 9.81
N ALA A 102 -4.49 -1.92 9.27
CA ALA A 102 -4.67 -3.15 10.02
C ALA A 102 -3.82 -4.28 9.44
N VAL A 103 -3.20 -5.11 10.29
CA VAL A 103 -2.24 -6.14 9.88
C VAL A 103 -2.75 -7.52 10.25
N ALA A 104 -2.81 -8.43 9.27
CA ALA A 104 -3.26 -9.81 9.44
C ALA A 104 -2.12 -10.78 9.79
N ASP A 105 -0.96 -10.64 9.17
CA ASP A 105 0.23 -11.45 9.45
C ASP A 105 1.49 -10.62 9.25
N GLY A 106 2.51 -10.87 10.07
CA GLY A 106 3.78 -10.13 10.04
C GLY A 106 3.70 -8.78 10.76
N TYR A 107 4.44 -7.79 10.24
CA TYR A 107 4.41 -6.40 10.74
C TYR A 107 4.75 -5.41 9.63
N ILE A 108 4.35 -4.16 9.80
CA ILE A 108 4.76 -3.04 8.96
C ILE A 108 5.46 -1.97 9.81
N LYS A 109 6.23 -1.10 9.16
CA LYS A 109 6.71 0.15 9.74
C LYS A 109 6.01 1.33 9.08
N VAL A 110 5.41 2.19 9.88
CA VAL A 110 4.75 3.42 9.45
C VAL A 110 5.64 4.60 9.82
N HIS A 111 6.13 5.31 8.81
CA HIS A 111 6.95 6.49 8.93
C HIS A 111 6.07 7.73 8.77
N VAL A 112 6.02 8.54 9.83
CA VAL A 112 5.27 9.81 9.93
C VAL A 112 6.18 10.87 10.54
N ALA A 113 5.76 12.13 10.58
CA ALA A 113 6.62 13.21 11.06
C ALA A 113 7.09 13.02 12.52
N SER A 114 6.26 12.45 13.40
CA SER A 114 6.60 12.21 14.80
C SER A 114 7.54 11.03 15.04
N GLY A 115 7.77 10.17 14.02
CA GLY A 115 8.68 9.04 14.13
C GLY A 115 8.28 7.82 13.31
N VAL A 116 8.80 6.66 13.73
CA VAL A 116 8.55 5.37 13.08
C VAL A 116 7.84 4.45 14.07
N TYR A 117 6.70 3.92 13.65
CA TYR A 117 5.85 3.06 14.47
C TYR A 117 5.73 1.68 13.82
N GLN A 118 5.70 0.64 14.64
CA GLN A 118 5.45 -0.72 14.17
C GLN A 118 4.00 -1.11 14.47
N ILE A 119 3.30 -1.63 13.46
CA ILE A 119 1.99 -2.26 13.61
C ILE A 119 2.17 -3.75 13.28
N SER A 120 1.84 -4.61 14.23
CA SER A 120 2.07 -6.05 14.15
C SER A 120 0.78 -6.82 13.87
N ALA A 121 0.89 -8.12 13.58
CA ALA A 121 -0.25 -8.99 13.35
C ALA A 121 -1.34 -8.83 14.43
N PHE A 122 -2.59 -8.76 13.98
CA PHE A 122 -3.79 -8.52 14.78
C PHE A 122 -3.84 -7.16 15.48
N GLU A 123 -3.02 -6.21 15.05
CA GLU A 123 -3.10 -4.81 15.47
C GLU A 123 -3.67 -3.94 14.35
N GLN A 124 -4.27 -2.83 14.77
CA GLN A 124 -4.69 -1.74 13.91
C GLN A 124 -4.28 -0.41 14.49
N ALA A 125 -4.26 0.62 13.64
CA ALA A 125 -4.06 1.99 14.03
C ALA A 125 -4.71 2.96 13.04
N ASP A 126 -5.08 4.14 13.54
CA ASP A 126 -5.34 5.30 12.71
C ASP A 126 -4.02 6.07 12.51
N PHE A 127 -3.84 6.71 11.36
CA PHE A 127 -2.64 7.49 11.08
C PHE A 127 -2.94 8.75 10.26
N ASP A 128 -2.03 9.70 10.34
CA ASP A 128 -1.97 10.87 9.46
C ASP A 128 -0.52 11.19 9.12
N ASP A 129 -0.26 12.36 8.52
CA ASP A 129 1.09 12.78 8.15
C ASP A 129 1.98 13.10 9.37
N THR A 130 1.36 13.28 10.55
CA THR A 130 2.03 13.63 11.81
C THR A 130 2.32 12.40 12.65
N GLY A 131 1.34 11.52 12.87
CA GLY A 131 1.42 10.51 13.92
C GLY A 131 0.50 9.31 13.76
N ILE A 132 0.54 8.45 14.78
CA ILE A 132 -0.33 7.28 14.97
C ILE A 132 -1.30 7.55 16.12
N SER A 133 -2.54 7.09 15.99
CA SER A 133 -3.55 7.10 17.06
C SER A 133 -4.40 5.83 17.06
N LYS A 134 -5.19 5.61 18.12
CA LYS A 134 -6.09 4.45 18.29
C LYS A 134 -5.43 3.08 18.01
N HIS A 135 -4.15 2.94 18.35
CA HIS A 135 -3.41 1.68 18.21
C HIS A 135 -3.97 0.64 19.20
N ARG A 136 -4.47 -0.48 18.68
CA ARG A 136 -5.12 -1.54 19.49
C ARG A 136 -5.13 -2.89 18.78
N LEU A 137 -5.39 -3.95 19.55
CA LEU A 137 -5.67 -5.29 19.02
C LEU A 137 -7.05 -5.38 18.38
N ILE A 138 -7.20 -6.26 17.40
CA ILE A 138 -8.44 -6.59 16.68
C ILE A 138 -8.53 -8.07 16.33
N ALA A 139 -9.74 -8.52 15.98
CA ALA A 139 -9.92 -9.85 15.42
C ALA A 139 -9.60 -9.85 13.92
N GLU A 140 -9.18 -11.00 13.39
CA GLU A 140 -8.88 -11.17 11.96
C GLU A 140 -10.04 -10.76 11.05
N ARG A 141 -11.29 -11.05 11.48
CA ARG A 141 -12.52 -10.68 10.74
C ARG A 141 -12.68 -9.18 10.51
N ASP A 142 -12.02 -8.36 11.32
CA ASP A 142 -12.09 -6.90 11.25
C ASP A 142 -11.05 -6.31 10.27
N ILE A 143 -10.18 -7.16 9.70
CA ILE A 143 -9.13 -6.77 8.75
C ILE A 143 -9.69 -6.83 7.33
N ALA A 144 -9.77 -5.67 6.67
CA ALA A 144 -10.39 -5.53 5.35
C ALA A 144 -11.75 -6.25 5.25
N PRO A 145 -12.76 -5.88 6.06
CA PRO A 145 -14.04 -6.60 6.14
C PRO A 145 -14.86 -6.55 4.85
N TRP A 146 -14.50 -5.67 3.91
CA TRP A 146 -15.04 -5.62 2.55
C TRP A 146 -14.57 -6.77 1.67
N ARG A 147 -13.49 -7.46 2.03
CA ARG A 147 -13.05 -8.70 1.40
C ARG A 147 -13.88 -9.83 1.95
N SER A 148 -14.61 -10.53 1.08
CA SER A 148 -15.10 -11.85 1.44
C SER A 148 -13.90 -12.79 1.59
N PRO A 149 -13.73 -13.50 2.72
CA PRO A 149 -12.75 -14.58 2.78
C PRO A 149 -13.14 -15.62 1.71
N GLN A 150 -12.18 -15.97 0.84
CA GLN A 150 -12.34 -17.10 -0.08
C GLN A 150 -12.25 -18.43 0.68
#